data_AF-A0A961GP24-F1
#
_entry.id   AF-A0A961GP24-F1
#
_cell.length_a   1.000
_cell.length_b   1.000
_cell.length_c   1.000
_cell.angle_alpha   90.00
_cell.angle_beta   90.00
_cell.angle_gamma   90.00
#
_symmetry.space_group_name_H-M   'P 1'
#
loop_
_entity.id
_entity.type
_entity.pdbx_description
1 polymer ?
#
loop_
_entity_poly.entity_id
_entity_poly.type
_entity_poly.pdbx_seq_one_letter_code
_entity_poly.pdbx_strand_id
1 'polypeptide(L)'
;MIRARAHVLALTASALAVLATTMPAAGADPTPPTPDPGYDEVTYLIGKCWDPGMAVEQEPTTLKYNCDGTAAMENMIWTSWGADGANGTGTDNAVECQPNCAQGQRLFNPIVVHAWNPRPAEGCPPYLQFYSDITIAYPQGVPPWIKPGTQWSPDTAFTYVDGMPAVHYTDQGTQSCAPLAR
;
A
#
# COMPACT_ATOMS: atom_id res chain seq x y z
N MET A 1 -56.70 7.06 90.00
CA MET A 1 -57.76 8.08 89.81
C MET A 1 -57.28 9.10 88.77
N ILE A 2 -57.94 9.10 87.61
CA ILE A 2 -58.23 10.15 86.62
C ILE A 2 -57.49 11.51 86.71
N ARG A 3 -56.85 11.93 85.58
CA ARG A 3 -56.98 13.20 84.79
C ARG A 3 -55.70 13.38 83.93
N ALA A 4 -55.66 13.27 82.59
CA ALA A 4 -56.27 14.08 81.51
C ALA A 4 -55.98 15.59 81.71
N ARG A 5 -55.48 16.44 80.79
CA ARG A 5 -55.37 16.60 79.33
C ARG A 5 -54.12 17.50 79.08
N ALA A 6 -53.58 17.84 77.91
CA ALA A 6 -54.20 18.29 76.67
C ALA A 6 -53.16 18.32 75.52
N HIS A 7 -53.68 18.16 74.30
CA HIS A 7 -52.96 18.22 73.04
C HIS A 7 -52.68 19.66 72.61
N VAL A 8 -51.51 19.91 72.02
CA VAL A 8 -51.30 20.97 71.03
C VAL A 8 -50.58 20.34 69.83
N LEU A 9 -51.27 20.34 68.69
CA LEU A 9 -50.71 20.01 67.38
C LEU A 9 -49.83 21.17 66.91
N ALA A 10 -48.64 20.86 66.41
CA ALA A 10 -47.91 21.75 65.52
C ALA A 10 -47.44 20.93 64.31
N LEU A 11 -48.06 21.23 63.15
CA LEU A 11 -47.58 20.78 61.84
C LEU A 11 -46.33 21.58 61.49
N THR A 12 -45.22 20.89 61.19
CA THR A 12 -44.11 21.48 60.43
C THR A 12 -43.73 20.55 59.29
N ALA A 13 -43.89 21.06 58.09
CA ALA A 13 -43.61 20.40 56.83
C ALA A 13 -42.12 20.52 56.45
N SER A 14 -41.64 19.48 55.78
CA SER A 14 -40.67 19.49 54.66
C SER A 14 -39.23 19.96 54.88
N ALA A 15 -38.28 19.03 54.77
CA ALA A 15 -37.31 18.99 53.65
C ALA A 15 -36.40 17.75 53.79
N LEU A 16 -36.57 16.74 52.94
CA LEU A 16 -35.56 15.69 52.75
C LEU A 16 -34.46 16.24 51.83
N ALA A 17 -33.27 16.49 52.38
CA ALA A 17 -32.07 16.73 51.59
C ALA A 17 -31.51 15.37 51.14
N VAL A 18 -31.60 15.08 49.85
CA VAL A 18 -30.95 13.91 49.22
C VAL A 18 -29.49 14.27 48.96
N LEU A 19 -28.56 13.65 49.67
CA LEU A 19 -27.13 13.72 49.33
C LEU A 19 -26.88 12.88 48.08
N ALA A 20 -26.68 13.55 46.93
CA ALA A 20 -26.19 12.91 45.72
C ALA A 20 -24.67 12.75 45.80
N THR A 21 -24.20 11.53 46.05
CA THR A 21 -22.78 11.16 45.89
C THR A 21 -22.45 11.06 44.40
N THR A 22 -21.68 12.02 43.88
CA THR A 22 -21.09 11.94 42.54
C THR A 22 -20.00 10.87 42.52
N MET A 23 -20.24 9.75 41.83
CA MET A 23 -19.18 8.80 41.50
C MET A 23 -18.32 9.39 40.36
N PRO A 24 -16.98 9.31 40.42
CA PRO A 24 -16.16 9.63 39.27
C PRO A 24 -16.45 8.60 38.18
N ALA A 25 -16.75 9.08 36.97
CA ALA A 25 -16.77 8.24 35.79
C ALA A 25 -15.38 7.65 35.62
N ALA A 26 -15.27 6.32 35.70
CA ALA A 26 -14.08 5.61 35.24
C ALA A 26 -13.85 6.03 33.79
N GLY A 27 -12.77 6.76 33.53
CA GLY A 27 -12.32 7.02 32.17
C GLY A 27 -12.15 5.65 31.51
N ALA A 28 -12.90 5.42 30.45
CA ALA A 28 -12.63 4.28 29.58
C ALA A 28 -11.18 4.46 29.11
N ASP A 29 -10.32 3.52 29.49
CA ASP A 29 -9.02 3.38 28.82
C ASP A 29 -9.28 3.34 27.31
N PRO A 30 -8.47 4.02 26.49
CA PRO A 30 -8.59 3.91 25.05
C PRO A 30 -8.43 2.42 24.69
N THR A 31 -9.54 1.81 24.25
CA THR A 31 -9.55 0.47 23.71
C THR A 31 -8.51 0.43 22.58
N PRO A 32 -7.53 -0.50 22.61
CA PRO A 32 -6.68 -0.75 21.45
C PRO A 32 -7.59 -0.97 20.25
N PRO A 33 -7.32 -0.39 19.07
CA PRO A 33 -8.15 -0.62 17.90
C PRO A 33 -8.30 -2.13 17.68
N THR A 34 -9.54 -2.61 17.70
CA THR A 34 -9.87 -3.97 17.31
C THR A 34 -9.42 -4.15 15.85
N PRO A 35 -8.66 -5.21 15.51
CA PRO A 35 -8.34 -5.50 14.12
C PRO A 35 -9.63 -5.56 13.29
N ASP A 36 -9.69 -4.79 12.20
CA ASP A 36 -10.76 -4.90 11.22
C ASP A 36 -10.65 -6.30 10.56
N PRO A 37 -11.70 -7.13 10.57
CA PRO A 37 -11.68 -8.45 9.93
C PRO A 37 -11.45 -8.41 8.41
N GLY A 38 -11.31 -7.24 7.79
CA GLY A 38 -10.87 -7.07 6.40
C GLY A 38 -9.36 -7.20 6.16
N TYR A 39 -8.53 -7.39 7.19
CA TYR A 39 -7.06 -7.50 7.08
C TYR A 39 -6.50 -8.91 7.14
N ASP A 40 -7.36 -9.94 7.08
CA ASP A 40 -6.92 -11.33 7.21
C ASP A 40 -6.12 -11.83 5.98
N GLU A 41 -6.05 -11.04 4.91
CA GLU A 41 -5.28 -11.34 3.70
C GLU A 41 -4.26 -10.24 3.39
N VAL A 42 -2.99 -10.63 3.26
CA VAL A 42 -1.92 -9.74 2.80
C VAL A 42 -2.19 -9.38 1.35
N THR A 43 -2.16 -8.09 1.03
CA THR A 43 -2.27 -7.59 -0.33
C THR A 43 -0.88 -7.30 -0.88
N TYR A 44 -0.59 -7.88 -2.03
CA TYR A 44 0.69 -7.72 -2.72
C TYR A 44 0.58 -6.69 -3.83
N LEU A 45 1.56 -5.81 -3.96
CA LEU A 45 1.58 -4.71 -4.93
C LEU A 45 2.92 -4.63 -5.67
N ILE A 46 2.91 -4.08 -6.89
CA ILE A 46 4.12 -3.62 -7.57
C ILE A 46 4.09 -2.08 -7.53
N GLY A 47 5.07 -1.44 -6.89
CA GLY A 47 4.84 -0.06 -6.43
C GLY A 47 6.03 0.90 -6.43
N LYS A 48 6.95 0.84 -7.40
CA LYS A 48 8.10 1.79 -7.46
C LYS A 48 7.70 3.26 -7.28
N CYS A 49 6.49 3.63 -7.72
CA CYS A 49 5.95 4.99 -7.67
C CYS A 49 4.59 5.04 -6.99
N TRP A 50 4.39 4.19 -5.99
CA TRP A 50 3.14 4.13 -5.25
C TRP A 50 2.96 5.36 -4.33
N ASP A 51 1.74 5.86 -4.22
CA ASP A 51 1.35 6.99 -3.35
C ASP A 51 0.09 6.58 -2.56
N PRO A 52 -0.04 7.00 -1.27
CA PRO A 52 -1.21 6.71 -0.42
C PRO A 52 -2.57 7.04 -1.01
N GLY A 53 -2.65 8.02 -1.90
CA GLY A 53 -3.88 8.41 -2.56
C GLY A 53 -4.26 7.50 -3.74
N MET A 54 -3.39 6.58 -4.16
CA MET A 54 -3.69 5.63 -5.23
C MET A 54 -4.49 4.44 -4.73
N ALA A 55 -5.31 3.88 -5.62
CA ALA A 55 -6.04 2.66 -5.33
C ALA A 55 -5.07 1.50 -5.08
N VAL A 56 -5.41 0.66 -4.09
CA VAL A 56 -4.76 -0.63 -3.88
C VAL A 56 -5.37 -1.59 -4.88
N GLU A 57 -4.59 -1.99 -5.89
CA GLU A 57 -5.02 -2.85 -6.99
C GLU A 57 -4.10 -4.07 -7.09
N GLN A 58 -4.68 -5.27 -6.98
CA GLN A 58 -3.99 -6.51 -7.29
C GLN A 58 -4.17 -6.85 -8.76
N GLU A 59 -3.17 -7.50 -9.36
CA GLU A 59 -3.21 -7.94 -10.76
C GLU A 59 -3.57 -6.81 -11.76
N PRO A 60 -2.93 -5.62 -11.67
CA PRO A 60 -3.32 -4.48 -12.48
C PRO A 60 -3.10 -4.77 -13.97
N THR A 61 -4.04 -4.32 -14.81
CA THR A 61 -3.91 -4.43 -16.26
C THR A 61 -2.97 -3.39 -16.86
N THR A 62 -2.70 -2.31 -16.11
CA THR A 62 -1.75 -1.24 -16.46
C THR A 62 -0.96 -0.82 -15.23
N LEU A 63 0.36 -0.73 -15.35
CA LEU A 63 1.26 -0.42 -14.23
C LEU A 63 2.42 0.45 -14.70
N LYS A 64 2.63 1.58 -14.02
CA LYS A 64 3.84 2.40 -14.21
C LYS A 64 4.97 1.87 -13.33
N TYR A 65 6.12 1.63 -13.94
CA TYR A 65 7.33 1.18 -13.22
C TYR A 65 8.41 2.27 -13.16
N ASN A 66 8.05 3.51 -13.52
CA ASN A 66 8.79 4.72 -13.23
C ASN A 66 7.83 5.90 -12.91
N CYS A 67 8.38 6.96 -12.31
CA CYS A 67 7.55 8.00 -11.69
C CYS A 67 7.34 9.21 -12.60
N ASP A 68 8.04 9.27 -13.74
CA ASP A 68 7.96 10.35 -14.72
C ASP A 68 6.96 10.05 -15.86
N GLY A 69 6.35 8.86 -15.87
CA GLY A 69 5.36 8.45 -16.87
C GLY A 69 5.94 8.09 -18.24
N THR A 70 7.27 7.98 -18.36
CA THR A 70 7.92 7.58 -19.61
C THR A 70 7.88 6.07 -19.84
N ALA A 71 7.54 5.27 -18.83
CA ALA A 71 7.47 3.82 -18.96
C ALA A 71 6.29 3.20 -18.18
N ALA A 72 5.54 2.34 -18.86
CA ALA A 72 4.43 1.60 -18.30
C ALA A 72 4.34 0.20 -18.93
N MET A 73 3.84 -0.75 -18.16
CA MET A 73 3.39 -2.04 -18.66
C MET A 73 1.87 -1.97 -18.87
N GLU A 74 1.41 -2.43 -20.03
CA GLU A 74 0.02 -2.34 -20.47
C GLU A 74 -0.47 -3.70 -20.94
N ASN A 75 -1.80 -3.87 -20.95
CA ASN A 75 -2.47 -5.11 -21.38
C ASN A 75 -1.94 -6.33 -20.61
N MET A 76 -1.69 -6.15 -19.32
CA MET A 76 -1.14 -7.20 -18.47
C MET A 76 -2.15 -8.33 -18.25
N ILE A 77 -1.68 -9.56 -18.36
CA ILE A 77 -2.39 -10.78 -18.03
C ILE A 77 -1.52 -11.54 -17.03
N TRP A 78 -2.03 -11.74 -15.82
CA TRP A 78 -1.32 -12.41 -14.73
C TRP A 78 -1.66 -13.90 -14.71
N THR A 79 -0.64 -14.73 -14.50
CA THR A 79 -0.77 -16.18 -14.32
C THR A 79 -0.57 -16.61 -12.87
N SER A 80 0.09 -15.77 -12.07
CA SER A 80 0.16 -15.91 -10.62
C SER A 80 0.28 -14.55 -9.94
N TRP A 81 -0.20 -14.48 -8.70
CA TRP A 81 -0.08 -13.32 -7.82
C TRP A 81 -0.15 -13.80 -6.36
N GLY A 82 0.78 -13.38 -5.50
CA GLY A 82 0.76 -13.75 -4.09
C GLY A 82 2.13 -13.71 -3.41
N ALA A 83 2.22 -14.31 -2.23
CA ALA A 83 3.45 -14.35 -1.43
C ALA A 83 4.69 -14.86 -2.18
N ASP A 84 4.48 -15.83 -3.07
CA ASP A 84 5.55 -16.46 -3.87
C ASP A 84 5.98 -15.61 -5.08
N GLY A 85 5.25 -14.53 -5.38
CA GLY A 85 5.52 -13.65 -6.51
C GLY A 85 4.35 -13.49 -7.47
N ALA A 86 4.52 -12.54 -8.39
CA ALA A 86 3.63 -12.31 -9.50
C ALA A 86 4.31 -12.67 -10.83
N ASN A 87 3.58 -13.38 -11.69
CA ASN A 87 4.03 -13.73 -13.03
C ASN A 87 2.98 -13.26 -14.03
N GLY A 88 3.40 -12.66 -15.13
CA GLY A 88 2.48 -12.18 -16.14
C GLY A 88 3.12 -11.88 -17.49
N THR A 89 2.28 -11.57 -18.45
CA THR A 89 2.68 -11.11 -19.79
C THR A 89 1.95 -9.84 -20.13
N GLY A 90 2.53 -9.00 -20.99
CA GLY A 90 1.86 -7.80 -21.48
C GLY A 90 2.68 -7.09 -22.54
N THR A 91 2.54 -5.76 -22.59
CA THR A 91 3.28 -4.88 -23.48
C THR A 91 4.02 -3.83 -22.66
N ASP A 92 5.33 -3.75 -22.80
CA ASP A 92 6.09 -2.60 -22.34
C ASP A 92 5.86 -1.42 -23.28
N ASN A 93 5.54 -0.28 -22.71
CA ASN A 93 5.29 0.97 -23.36
C ASN A 93 6.26 2.03 -22.82
N ALA A 94 7.41 2.18 -23.49
CA ALA A 94 8.53 2.98 -23.01
C ALA A 94 8.96 4.06 -24.01
N VAL A 95 9.39 5.22 -23.52
CA VAL A 95 9.91 6.31 -24.36
C VAL A 95 11.43 6.21 -24.50
N GLU A 96 11.93 6.36 -25.72
CA GLU A 96 13.35 6.48 -25.99
C GLU A 96 13.89 7.83 -25.48
N CYS A 97 14.61 7.80 -24.36
CA CYS A 97 15.10 9.02 -23.71
C CYS A 97 16.48 9.51 -24.18
N GLN A 98 17.00 9.00 -25.29
CA GLN A 98 18.28 9.44 -25.85
C GLN A 98 18.05 10.31 -27.09
N PRO A 99 18.45 11.59 -27.12
CA PRO A 99 19.17 12.36 -26.08
C PRO A 99 18.28 12.97 -24.98
N ASN A 100 16.96 13.04 -25.18
CA ASN A 100 16.00 13.46 -24.17
C ASN A 100 14.63 12.81 -24.43
N CYS A 101 13.84 12.59 -23.37
CA CYS A 101 12.53 11.92 -23.48
C CYS A 101 11.46 12.74 -24.22
N ALA A 102 11.59 14.07 -24.29
CA ALA A 102 10.55 14.93 -24.88
C ALA A 102 10.40 14.75 -26.40
N GLN A 103 11.47 14.31 -27.06
CA GLN A 103 11.50 14.04 -28.50
C GLN A 103 11.53 12.53 -28.82
N GLY A 104 11.53 11.70 -27.78
CA GLY A 104 11.67 10.25 -27.89
C GLY A 104 10.48 9.59 -28.57
N GLN A 105 10.76 8.57 -29.38
CA GLN A 105 9.71 7.69 -29.86
C GLN A 105 9.24 6.76 -28.73
N ARG A 106 7.96 6.40 -28.79
CA ARG A 106 7.39 5.41 -27.88
C ARG A 106 7.50 4.03 -28.50
N LEU A 107 8.20 3.13 -27.81
CA LEU A 107 8.41 1.75 -28.20
C LEU A 107 7.42 0.85 -27.48
N PHE A 108 6.90 -0.13 -28.22
CA PHE A 108 5.96 -1.12 -27.72
C PHE A 108 6.57 -2.50 -27.94
N ASN A 109 6.84 -3.21 -26.86
CA ASN A 109 7.47 -4.52 -26.92
C ASN A 109 6.67 -5.54 -26.09
N PRO A 110 6.38 -6.74 -26.62
CA PRO A 110 5.83 -7.82 -25.80
C PRO A 110 6.78 -8.15 -24.66
N ILE A 111 6.24 -8.40 -23.48
CA ILE A 111 7.02 -8.69 -22.27
C ILE A 111 6.50 -9.90 -21.49
N VAL A 112 7.44 -10.53 -20.78
CA VAL A 112 7.19 -11.46 -19.69
C VAL A 112 7.71 -10.82 -18.40
N VAL A 113 6.92 -10.85 -17.34
CA VAL A 113 7.19 -10.17 -16.08
C VAL A 113 7.22 -11.18 -14.95
N HIS A 114 8.22 -11.05 -14.09
CA HIS A 114 8.28 -11.72 -12.80
C HIS A 114 8.57 -10.70 -11.71
N ALA A 115 7.71 -10.60 -10.70
CA ALA A 115 7.93 -9.77 -9.51
C ALA A 115 7.93 -10.64 -8.25
N TRP A 116 8.83 -10.39 -7.31
CA TRP A 116 9.00 -11.24 -6.14
C TRP A 116 9.60 -10.48 -4.95
N ASN A 117 9.88 -11.21 -3.87
CA ASN A 117 10.35 -10.67 -2.59
C ASN A 117 9.42 -9.58 -2.05
N PRO A 118 8.15 -9.91 -1.72
CA PRO A 118 7.26 -8.93 -1.13
C PRO A 118 7.79 -8.48 0.24
N ARG A 119 7.75 -7.17 0.48
CA ARG A 119 8.22 -6.53 1.72
C ARG A 119 7.21 -5.50 2.22
N PRO A 120 7.10 -5.29 3.54
CA PRO A 120 6.38 -4.14 4.06
C PRO A 120 7.09 -2.84 3.68
N ALA A 121 6.31 -1.77 3.58
CA ALA A 121 6.78 -0.42 3.27
C ALA A 121 6.56 0.52 4.45
N GLU A 122 7.43 1.52 4.61
CA GLU A 122 7.36 2.44 5.75
C GLU A 122 6.07 3.28 5.69
N GLY A 123 5.39 3.41 6.83
CA GLY A 123 4.15 4.17 6.93
C GLY A 123 2.94 3.49 6.28
N CYS A 124 3.10 2.31 5.68
CA CYS A 124 2.01 1.56 5.08
C CYS A 124 1.24 0.71 6.08
N PRO A 125 -0.07 0.47 5.84
CA PRO A 125 -0.80 -0.51 6.62
C PRO A 125 -0.11 -1.89 6.59
N PRO A 126 -0.14 -2.65 7.70
CA PRO A 126 0.66 -3.87 7.87
C PRO A 126 0.26 -5.02 6.94
N TYR A 127 -0.93 -4.96 6.34
CA TYR A 127 -1.42 -5.93 5.36
C TYR A 127 -0.93 -5.63 3.93
N LEU A 128 -0.31 -4.48 3.68
CA LEU A 128 0.28 -4.18 2.37
C LEU A 128 1.72 -4.65 2.32
N GLN A 129 2.03 -5.45 1.30
CA GLN A 129 3.39 -5.76 0.92
C GLN A 129 3.61 -5.43 -0.54
N PHE A 130 4.84 -5.10 -0.86
CA PHE A 130 5.23 -4.69 -2.18
C PHE A 130 6.39 -5.53 -2.67
N TYR A 131 6.33 -6.02 -3.89
CA TYR A 131 7.45 -6.74 -4.49
C TYR A 131 8.65 -5.79 -4.62
N SER A 132 9.75 -6.15 -3.96
CA SER A 132 10.99 -5.37 -4.02
C SER A 132 11.75 -5.61 -5.31
N ASP A 133 11.55 -6.77 -5.94
CA ASP A 133 12.29 -7.19 -7.12
C ASP A 133 11.32 -7.43 -8.28
N ILE A 134 11.73 -7.01 -9.47
CA ILE A 134 10.97 -7.25 -10.71
C ILE A 134 11.91 -7.39 -11.89
N THR A 135 11.61 -8.36 -12.75
CA THR A 135 12.25 -8.54 -14.05
C THR A 135 11.22 -8.34 -15.14
N ILE A 136 11.60 -7.56 -16.15
CA ILE A 136 10.87 -7.38 -17.40
C ILE A 136 11.73 -7.98 -18.52
N ALA A 137 11.29 -9.10 -19.08
CA ALA A 137 11.99 -9.83 -20.15
C ALA A 137 11.29 -9.63 -21.50
N TYR A 138 12.08 -9.54 -22.57
CA TYR A 138 11.64 -9.14 -23.90
C TYR A 138 11.74 -10.30 -24.90
N PRO A 139 10.68 -11.11 -25.07
CA PRO A 139 10.69 -12.27 -25.99
C PRO A 139 10.73 -11.89 -27.47
N GLN A 140 10.26 -10.69 -27.86
CA GLN A 140 10.11 -10.30 -29.26
C GLN A 140 10.56 -8.84 -29.49
N GLY A 141 11.87 -8.68 -29.68
CA GLY A 141 12.48 -7.35 -29.80
C GLY A 141 12.59 -6.65 -28.45
N VAL A 142 13.63 -5.84 -28.31
CA VAL A 142 13.99 -5.16 -27.06
C VAL A 142 14.28 -3.69 -27.35
N PRO A 143 13.92 -2.77 -26.44
CA PRO A 143 14.39 -1.40 -26.53
C PRO A 143 15.91 -1.28 -26.74
N PRO A 144 16.40 -0.38 -27.62
CA PRO A 144 17.80 -0.34 -28.05
C PRO A 144 18.80 0.06 -26.95
N TRP A 145 18.31 0.65 -25.86
CA TRP A 145 19.12 0.99 -24.69
C TRP A 145 19.35 -0.19 -23.74
N ILE A 146 18.55 -1.25 -23.82
CA ILE A 146 18.73 -2.45 -23.00
C ILE A 146 19.86 -3.26 -23.62
N LYS A 147 21.02 -3.19 -22.98
CA LYS A 147 22.25 -3.89 -23.37
C LYS A 147 22.63 -4.86 -22.26
N PRO A 148 22.29 -6.15 -22.37
CA PRO A 148 22.62 -7.13 -21.33
C PRO A 148 24.11 -7.09 -20.96
N GLY A 149 24.40 -7.17 -19.66
CA GLY A 149 25.74 -7.01 -19.09
C GLY A 149 26.10 -5.58 -18.68
N THR A 150 25.21 -4.59 -18.92
CA THR A 150 25.38 -3.22 -18.41
C THR A 150 24.34 -2.90 -17.34
N GLN A 151 24.50 -1.75 -16.68
CA GLN A 151 23.56 -1.25 -15.69
C GLN A 151 23.15 0.19 -16.04
N TRP A 152 21.90 0.54 -15.73
CA TRP A 152 21.42 1.92 -15.82
C TRP A 152 21.70 2.70 -14.53
N SER A 153 21.49 2.02 -13.40
CA SER A 153 21.79 2.48 -12.04
C SER A 153 22.20 1.25 -11.20
N PRO A 154 22.72 1.42 -9.97
CA PRO A 154 23.09 0.28 -9.13
C PRO A 154 21.99 -0.77 -8.96
N ASP A 155 20.73 -0.32 -8.95
CA ASP A 155 19.54 -1.15 -8.71
C ASP A 155 18.81 -1.53 -10.01
N THR A 156 19.40 -1.27 -11.17
CA THR A 156 18.80 -1.55 -12.49
C THR A 156 19.83 -2.15 -13.42
N ALA A 157 19.80 -3.47 -13.53
CA ALA A 157 20.69 -4.25 -14.37
C ALA A 157 20.00 -4.67 -15.68
N PHE A 158 20.71 -4.56 -16.80
CA PHE A 158 20.32 -5.19 -18.05
C PHE A 158 20.97 -6.57 -18.11
N THR A 159 20.18 -7.61 -18.30
CA THR A 159 20.60 -9.01 -18.16
C THR A 159 19.90 -9.92 -19.17
N TYR A 160 20.12 -11.23 -19.06
CA TYR A 160 19.32 -12.25 -19.70
C TYR A 160 18.50 -13.02 -18.66
N VAL A 161 17.25 -13.31 -19.00
CA VAL A 161 16.40 -14.27 -18.27
C VAL A 161 15.85 -15.26 -19.27
N ASP A 162 16.13 -16.54 -19.08
CA ASP A 162 15.73 -17.62 -19.99
C ASP A 162 16.09 -17.36 -21.47
N GLY A 163 17.24 -16.73 -21.70
CA GLY A 163 17.73 -16.37 -23.04
C GLY A 163 17.10 -15.10 -23.64
N MET A 164 16.13 -14.48 -22.96
CA MET A 164 15.54 -13.21 -23.36
C MET A 164 16.34 -12.03 -22.77
N PRO A 165 16.63 -10.97 -23.54
CA PRO A 165 17.08 -9.71 -22.97
C PRO A 165 16.08 -9.22 -21.92
N ALA A 166 16.57 -8.70 -20.81
CA ALA A 166 15.72 -8.31 -19.70
C ALA A 166 16.29 -7.10 -18.95
N VAL A 167 15.40 -6.37 -18.28
CA VAL A 167 15.77 -5.44 -17.21
C VAL A 167 15.40 -6.10 -15.89
N HIS A 168 16.39 -6.23 -15.00
CA HIS A 168 16.17 -6.62 -13.63
C HIS A 168 16.30 -5.38 -12.74
N TYR A 169 15.24 -5.11 -12.01
CA TYR A 169 15.23 -4.11 -10.97
C TYR A 169 15.30 -4.80 -9.62
N THR A 170 16.30 -4.44 -8.84
CA THR A 170 16.48 -4.90 -7.46
C THR A 170 16.01 -3.82 -6.52
N ASP A 171 15.45 -4.22 -5.38
CA ASP A 171 15.08 -3.32 -4.26
C ASP A 171 14.51 -2.00 -4.77
N GLN A 172 13.31 -2.05 -5.38
CA GLN A 172 12.62 -0.98 -6.13
C GLN A 172 12.36 0.35 -5.38
N GLY A 173 13.15 0.65 -4.36
CA GLY A 173 13.22 1.90 -3.63
C GLY A 173 12.35 1.90 -2.40
N THR A 174 12.45 3.00 -1.65
CA THR A 174 11.61 3.26 -0.48
C THR A 174 10.16 3.43 -0.91
N GLN A 175 9.45 2.31 -1.02
CA GLN A 175 8.00 2.35 -0.97
C GLN A 175 7.63 2.92 0.40
N SER A 176 6.86 3.99 0.35
CA SER A 176 6.41 4.68 1.54
C SER A 176 4.96 5.04 1.36
N CYS A 177 4.16 4.81 2.39
CA CYS A 177 2.85 5.41 2.49
C CYS A 177 2.88 6.73 3.27
N ALA A 178 4.06 7.29 3.53
CA ALA A 178 4.17 8.68 3.93
C ALA A 178 4.01 9.57 2.68
N PRO A 179 3.29 10.71 2.78
CA PRO A 179 3.26 11.68 1.70
C PRO A 179 4.69 12.07 1.31
N LEU A 180 5.04 12.02 0.02
CA LEU A 180 6.29 12.58 -0.46
C LEU A 180 6.32 14.07 -0.05
N ALA A 181 7.34 14.48 0.71
CA ALA A 181 7.49 15.87 1.11
C ALA A 181 7.50 16.73 -0.17
N ARG A 182 6.51 17.60 -0.31
CA ARG A 182 6.40 18.54 -1.44
C ARG A 182 7.43 19.65 -1.34
#